data_AF-A0A117M7V4-F1
#
_entry.id   AF-A0A117M7V4-F1
#
_cell.length_a   1.000
_cell.length_b   1.000
_cell.length_c   1.000
_cell.angle_alpha   90.00
_cell.angle_beta   90.00
_cell.angle_gamma   90.00
#
_symmetry.space_group_name_H-M   'P 1'
#
loop_
_entity.id
_entity.type
_entity.pdbx_description
1 polymer ?
#
loop_
_entity_poly.entity_id
_entity_poly.type
_entity_poly.pdbx_seq_one_letter_code
_entity_poly.pdbx_strand_id
1 'polypeptide(L)'
;MYGTHEAGTEEGVWDFLREHLKRLPVFTEKNGSSELIVERTDYLLYDRMIAFHIQRGRSIPMSASEFYKGLRERFPERDSMFFLPNQVNEYDRKRINVSELRQLSLFVTDENSAIQWLRLQLQNKPQTFQELQPQFMPISRSWAKHEKEIELKELLEDNFIKYDGEGPVPAQIWSWLQKSSKLREKTKDRTPETADISLKAEAKERWYV
;
A
#
# COMPACT_ATOMS: atom_id res chain seq x y z
N MET A 1 -20.35 21.64 -21.04
CA MET A 1 -21.19 20.82 -20.15
C MET A 1 -20.27 19.95 -19.32
N TYR A 2 -20.18 20.17 -18.01
CA TYR A 2 -19.39 19.34 -17.10
C TYR A 2 -20.25 18.15 -16.69
N GLY A 3 -19.74 16.93 -16.91
CA GLY A 3 -20.44 15.68 -16.57
C GLY A 3 -20.83 15.67 -15.10
N THR A 4 -22.12 15.50 -14.85
CA THR A 4 -22.68 15.24 -13.54
C THR A 4 -22.16 13.90 -13.05
N HIS A 5 -21.15 13.89 -12.19
CA HIS A 5 -20.69 12.67 -11.55
C HIS A 5 -21.83 12.11 -10.70
N GLU A 6 -22.44 11.02 -11.15
CA GLU A 6 -23.55 10.39 -10.45
C GLU A 6 -23.01 9.55 -9.29
N ALA A 7 -22.92 10.15 -8.10
CA ALA A 7 -22.60 9.39 -6.91
C ALA A 7 -23.70 8.35 -6.64
N GLY A 8 -23.28 7.14 -6.26
CA GLY A 8 -24.17 6.02 -5.93
C GLY A 8 -24.29 4.98 -7.05
N THR A 9 -23.52 5.13 -8.13
CA THR A 9 -23.47 4.19 -9.25
C THR A 9 -22.05 3.70 -9.49
N GLU A 10 -21.91 2.49 -10.05
CA GLU A 10 -20.59 1.95 -10.43
C GLU A 10 -19.88 2.86 -11.45
N GLU A 11 -20.60 3.42 -12.41
CA GLU A 11 -20.04 4.36 -13.38
C GLU A 11 -19.46 5.60 -12.70
N GLY A 12 -20.18 6.14 -11.71
CA GLY A 12 -19.73 7.28 -10.90
C GLY A 12 -18.44 7.04 -10.13
N VAL A 13 -18.19 5.80 -9.66
CA VAL A 13 -16.92 5.41 -9.03
C VAL A 13 -15.76 5.59 -10.00
N TRP A 14 -15.89 5.01 -11.21
CA TRP A 14 -14.81 5.00 -12.17
C TRP A 14 -14.58 6.37 -12.82
N ASP A 15 -15.65 7.15 -13.02
CA ASP A 15 -15.55 8.56 -13.46
C ASP A 15 -14.87 9.44 -12.43
N PHE A 16 -15.22 9.29 -11.15
CA PHE A 16 -14.56 9.99 -10.06
C PHE A 16 -13.06 9.69 -10.06
N LEU A 17 -12.67 8.41 -10.13
CA LEU A 17 -11.26 8.01 -10.14
C LEU A 17 -10.50 8.57 -11.35
N ARG A 18 -11.10 8.52 -12.55
CA ARG A 18 -10.49 9.10 -13.76
C ARG A 18 -10.17 10.57 -13.56
N GLU A 19 -11.13 11.34 -13.06
CA GLU A 19 -10.96 12.78 -12.84
C GLU A 19 -10.01 13.07 -11.68
N HIS A 20 -10.04 12.26 -10.62
CA HIS A 20 -9.11 12.38 -9.50
C HIS A 20 -7.65 12.14 -9.95
N LEU A 21 -7.39 11.01 -10.62
CA LEU A 21 -6.05 10.67 -11.15
C LEU A 21 -5.53 11.68 -12.19
N LYS A 22 -6.44 12.34 -12.92
CA LYS A 22 -6.09 13.41 -13.86
C LYS A 22 -5.52 14.65 -13.17
N ARG A 23 -5.96 14.93 -11.94
CA ARG A 23 -5.53 16.09 -11.14
C ARG A 23 -4.26 15.84 -10.34
N LEU A 24 -3.93 14.57 -10.08
CA LEU A 24 -2.71 14.21 -9.37
C LEU A 24 -1.48 14.38 -10.27
N PRO A 25 -0.35 14.86 -9.72
CA PRO A 25 0.90 14.91 -10.48
C PRO A 25 1.24 13.52 -11.01
N VAL A 26 1.80 13.43 -12.22
CA VAL A 26 2.21 12.14 -12.81
C VAL A 26 3.52 11.66 -12.20
N PHE A 27 4.42 12.57 -11.86
CA PHE A 27 5.71 12.24 -11.29
C PHE A 27 6.17 13.39 -10.38
N THR A 28 6.74 13.04 -9.23
CA THR A 28 7.34 13.99 -8.30
C THR A 28 8.79 13.59 -8.07
N GLU A 29 9.71 14.54 -8.20
CA GLU A 29 11.13 14.35 -7.95
C GLU A 29 11.58 15.23 -6.79
N LYS A 30 12.36 14.66 -5.85
CA LYS A 30 12.97 15.43 -4.77
C LYS A 30 14.41 14.98 -4.55
N ASN A 31 15.34 15.91 -4.76
CA ASN A 31 16.79 15.72 -4.64
C ASN A 31 17.32 14.52 -5.47
N GLY A 32 16.92 14.40 -6.73
CA GLY A 32 17.40 13.35 -7.63
C GLY A 32 16.78 11.97 -7.39
N SER A 33 15.67 11.89 -6.65
CA SER A 33 14.97 10.64 -6.35
C SER A 33 13.46 10.78 -6.60
N SER A 34 12.84 9.68 -7.03
CA SER A 34 11.42 9.62 -7.40
C SER A 34 10.62 9.47 -6.10
N GLU A 35 9.61 10.30 -5.90
CA GLU A 35 8.80 10.27 -4.68
C GLU A 35 7.47 9.53 -4.95
N LEU A 36 7.08 8.66 -4.02
CA LEU A 36 5.79 7.96 -4.07
C LEU A 36 4.65 8.96 -3.81
N ILE A 37 3.74 9.08 -4.77
CA ILE A 37 2.54 9.91 -4.66
C ILE A 37 1.45 9.07 -4.00
N VAL A 38 1.36 9.14 -2.68
CA VAL A 38 0.45 8.31 -1.87
C VAL A 38 -1.00 8.35 -2.36
N GLU A 39 -1.48 9.49 -2.85
CA GLU A 39 -2.85 9.64 -3.38
C GLU A 39 -3.14 8.78 -4.61
N ARG A 40 -2.11 8.22 -5.27
CA ARG A 40 -2.25 7.27 -6.38
C ARG A 40 -2.27 5.81 -5.93
N THR A 41 -2.11 5.51 -4.64
CA THR A 41 -2.14 4.14 -4.10
C THR A 41 -3.58 3.62 -4.00
N ASP A 42 -3.78 2.31 -4.13
CA ASP A 42 -5.10 1.68 -4.14
C ASP A 42 -5.96 2.04 -2.91
N TYR A 43 -5.39 2.06 -1.71
CA TYR A 43 -6.11 2.39 -0.48
C TYR A 43 -6.56 3.85 -0.43
N LEU A 44 -5.69 4.82 -0.74
CA LEU A 44 -6.12 6.23 -0.74
C LEU A 44 -7.10 6.51 -1.88
N LEU A 45 -6.98 5.82 -3.02
CA LEU A 45 -8.00 5.89 -4.07
C LEU A 45 -9.35 5.33 -3.58
N TYR A 46 -9.35 4.27 -2.79
CA TYR A 46 -10.56 3.71 -2.17
C TYR A 46 -11.18 4.68 -1.15
N ASP A 47 -10.38 5.24 -0.24
CA ASP A 47 -10.85 6.19 0.76
C ASP A 47 -11.43 7.47 0.12
N ARG A 48 -10.76 7.98 -0.92
CA ARG A 48 -11.25 9.12 -1.70
C ARG A 48 -12.57 8.80 -2.40
N MET A 49 -12.70 7.59 -2.95
CA MET A 49 -13.94 7.12 -3.58
C MET A 49 -15.09 7.02 -2.57
N ILE A 50 -14.83 6.47 -1.38
CA ILE A 50 -15.80 6.42 -0.28
C ILE A 50 -16.23 7.82 0.13
N ALA A 51 -15.26 8.71 0.38
CA ALA A 51 -15.53 10.08 0.79
C ALA A 51 -16.36 10.84 -0.27
N PHE A 52 -16.09 10.64 -1.55
CA PHE A 52 -16.86 11.23 -2.65
C PHE A 52 -18.36 10.86 -2.60
N HIS A 53 -18.67 9.60 -2.24
CA HIS A 53 -20.04 9.10 -2.11
C HIS A 53 -20.72 9.57 -0.82
N ILE A 54 -20.04 9.44 0.31
CA ILE A 54 -20.56 9.82 1.63
C ILE A 54 -20.88 11.32 1.68
N GLN A 55 -19.98 12.17 1.18
CA GLN A 55 -20.19 13.62 1.15
C GLN A 55 -21.40 14.05 0.32
N ARG A 56 -21.90 13.19 -0.57
CA ARG A 56 -23.09 13.42 -1.39
C ARG A 56 -24.33 12.70 -0.86
N GLY A 57 -24.25 12.08 0.32
CA GLY A 57 -25.35 11.35 0.95
C GLY A 57 -25.78 10.12 0.14
N ARG A 58 -24.85 9.50 -0.59
CA ARG A 58 -25.11 8.32 -1.44
C ARG A 58 -24.45 7.07 -0.85
N SER A 59 -25.07 5.92 -1.08
CA SER A 59 -24.49 4.62 -0.76
C SER A 59 -23.26 4.34 -1.62
N ILE A 60 -22.34 3.54 -1.08
CA ILE A 60 -21.17 3.06 -1.83
C ILE A 60 -21.66 1.92 -2.75
N PRO A 61 -21.45 2.01 -4.08
CA PRO A 61 -22.08 1.09 -5.03
C PRO A 61 -21.29 -0.23 -5.24
N MET A 62 -20.17 -0.43 -4.55
CA MET A 62 -19.36 -1.65 -4.64
C MET A 62 -18.61 -1.93 -3.34
N SER A 63 -18.32 -3.19 -3.08
CA SER A 63 -17.47 -3.63 -1.98
C SER A 63 -15.99 -3.26 -2.21
N ALA A 64 -15.18 -3.32 -1.14
CA ALA A 64 -13.73 -3.13 -1.25
C ALA A 64 -13.09 -4.13 -2.23
N SER A 65 -13.52 -5.40 -2.20
CA SER A 65 -12.98 -6.44 -3.08
C SER A 65 -13.25 -6.14 -4.56
N GLU A 66 -14.48 -5.74 -4.89
CA GLU A 66 -14.87 -5.35 -6.24
C GLU A 66 -14.11 -4.12 -6.71
N PHE A 67 -13.93 -3.13 -5.83
CA PHE A 67 -13.15 -1.94 -6.11
C PHE A 67 -11.70 -2.28 -6.47
N TYR A 68 -10.99 -3.03 -5.62
CA TYR A 68 -9.58 -3.36 -5.84
C TYR A 68 -9.36 -4.21 -7.08
N LYS A 69 -10.31 -5.10 -7.39
CA LYS A 69 -10.31 -5.85 -8.65
C LYS A 69 -10.49 -4.91 -9.84
N GLY A 70 -11.54 -4.09 -9.82
CA GLY A 70 -11.87 -3.17 -10.91
C GLY A 70 -10.79 -2.12 -11.16
N LEU A 71 -10.11 -1.65 -10.10
CA LEU A 71 -9.00 -0.70 -10.17
C LEU A 71 -7.85 -1.28 -11.00
N ARG A 72 -7.42 -2.51 -10.71
CA ARG A 72 -6.34 -3.20 -11.44
C ARG A 72 -6.70 -3.55 -12.88
N GLU A 73 -7.98 -3.78 -13.16
CA GLU A 73 -8.47 -4.02 -14.53
C GLU A 73 -8.49 -2.75 -15.40
N ARG A 74 -8.73 -1.59 -14.79
CA ARG A 74 -8.99 -0.32 -15.52
C ARG A 74 -7.79 0.61 -15.58
N PHE A 75 -6.93 0.58 -14.57
CA PHE A 75 -5.84 1.54 -14.43
C PHE A 75 -4.50 0.79 -14.33
N PRO A 76 -3.52 1.12 -15.18
CA PRO A 76 -2.17 0.55 -15.08
C PRO A 76 -1.51 0.91 -13.76
N GLU A 77 -0.88 -0.10 -13.15
CA GLU A 77 -0.12 0.00 -11.92
C GLU A 77 1.39 0.16 -12.21
N ARG A 78 2.06 1.08 -11.51
CA ARG A 78 3.53 1.26 -11.48
C ARG A 78 3.97 1.61 -10.08
N ASP A 79 4.97 0.91 -9.55
CA ASP A 79 5.52 1.20 -8.21
C ASP A 79 4.43 1.35 -7.12
N SER A 80 3.41 0.48 -7.14
CA SER A 80 2.22 0.47 -6.27
C SER A 80 1.28 1.70 -6.39
N MET A 81 1.41 2.45 -7.49
CA MET A 81 0.54 3.58 -7.84
C MET A 81 -0.26 3.27 -9.10
N PHE A 82 -1.46 3.84 -9.20
CA PHE A 82 -2.34 3.72 -10.35
C PHE A 82 -2.30 4.99 -11.21
N PHE A 83 -2.36 4.78 -12.52
CA PHE A 83 -2.22 5.84 -13.52
C PHE A 83 -3.35 5.76 -14.55
N LEU A 84 -3.63 6.89 -15.19
CA LEU A 84 -4.37 6.84 -16.45
C LEU A 84 -3.47 6.26 -17.54
N PRO A 85 -4.00 5.52 -18.54
CA PRO A 85 -3.20 4.94 -19.62
C PRO A 85 -2.29 5.94 -20.34
N ASN A 86 -2.74 7.18 -20.52
CA ASN A 86 -1.97 8.25 -21.15
C ASN A 86 -0.85 8.83 -20.26
N GLN A 87 -0.88 8.60 -18.94
CA GLN A 87 0.14 9.07 -17.99
C GLN A 87 1.33 8.11 -17.89
N VAL A 88 1.16 6.83 -18.25
CA VAL A 88 2.18 5.77 -18.08
C VAL A 88 3.48 6.11 -18.80
N ASN A 89 3.40 6.53 -20.07
CA ASN A 89 4.59 6.85 -20.86
C ASN A 89 5.41 8.01 -20.27
N GLU A 90 4.75 9.00 -19.67
CA GLU A 90 5.42 10.10 -18.99
C GLU A 90 6.11 9.60 -17.72
N TYR A 91 5.40 8.81 -16.91
CA TYR A 91 5.95 8.23 -15.69
C TYR A 91 7.19 7.36 -15.98
N ASP A 92 7.06 6.39 -16.89
CA ASP A 92 8.13 5.44 -17.22
C ASP A 92 9.39 6.18 -17.72
N ARG A 93 9.23 7.23 -18.54
CA ARG A 93 10.37 8.07 -19.00
C ARG A 93 11.08 8.79 -17.87
N LYS A 94 10.32 9.38 -16.93
CA LYS A 94 10.90 10.09 -15.78
C LYS A 94 11.53 9.12 -14.78
N ARG A 95 10.94 7.93 -14.62
CA ARG A 95 11.44 6.87 -13.73
C ARG A 95 12.81 6.33 -14.15
N ILE A 96 13.09 6.21 -15.44
CA ILE A 96 14.38 5.76 -15.97
C ILE A 96 15.52 6.71 -15.58
N ASN A 97 15.25 8.02 -15.49
CA ASN A 97 16.27 9.03 -15.22
C ASN A 97 16.61 9.18 -13.74
N VAL A 98 15.98 8.38 -12.86
CA VAL A 98 16.05 8.55 -11.42
C VAL A 98 16.44 7.23 -10.75
N SER A 99 17.59 7.26 -10.05
CA SER A 99 18.28 6.05 -9.56
C SER A 99 17.56 5.35 -8.41
N GLU A 100 16.76 6.04 -7.60
CA GLU A 100 16.08 5.45 -6.44
C GLU A 100 14.70 6.09 -6.19
N LEU A 101 13.75 5.24 -5.74
CA LEU A 101 12.45 5.67 -5.24
C LEU A 101 12.64 6.04 -3.75
N ARG A 102 12.47 7.32 -3.40
CA ARG A 102 12.50 7.76 -2.00
C ARG A 102 11.25 7.27 -1.29
N GLN A 103 11.47 6.58 -0.18
CA GLN A 103 10.43 6.02 0.67
C GLN A 103 9.51 7.09 1.26
N LEU A 104 8.25 6.68 1.43
CA LEU A 104 7.05 7.32 1.96
C LEU A 104 7.16 8.13 3.28
N SER A 105 8.33 8.25 3.89
CA SER A 105 8.49 8.88 5.21
C SER A 105 8.13 10.37 5.24
N LEU A 106 7.91 10.99 4.08
CA LEU A 106 7.65 12.43 3.93
C LEU A 106 6.17 12.86 4.01
N PHE A 107 5.20 11.94 4.01
CA PHE A 107 3.76 12.27 3.97
C PHE A 107 2.92 11.76 5.15
N VAL A 108 3.55 11.19 6.18
CA VAL A 108 2.83 10.76 7.37
C VAL A 108 2.64 11.95 8.29
N THR A 109 1.40 12.45 8.36
CA THR A 109 1.02 13.63 9.12
C THR A 109 0.02 13.34 10.23
N ASP A 110 -0.57 12.15 10.22
CA ASP A 110 -1.62 11.68 11.13
C ASP A 110 -1.62 10.14 11.22
N GLU A 111 -2.52 9.59 12.04
CA GLU A 111 -2.62 8.15 12.27
C GLU A 111 -2.99 7.36 11.02
N ASN A 112 -3.94 7.88 10.25
CA ASN A 112 -4.40 7.24 9.02
C ASN A 112 -3.25 7.11 8.00
N SER A 113 -2.50 8.19 7.78
CA SER A 113 -1.33 8.18 6.90
C SER A 113 -0.19 7.29 7.43
N ALA A 114 -0.06 7.11 8.75
CA ALA A 114 0.89 6.17 9.36
C ALA A 114 0.48 4.71 9.14
N ILE A 115 -0.81 4.39 9.27
CA ILE A 115 -1.36 3.07 8.94
C ILE A 115 -1.14 2.78 7.46
N GLN A 116 -1.39 3.75 6.57
CA GLN A 116 -1.13 3.57 5.14
C GLN A 116 0.36 3.35 4.84
N TRP A 117 1.25 4.08 5.53
CA TRP A 117 2.69 3.85 5.40
C TRP A 117 3.08 2.43 5.80
N LEU A 118 2.59 1.94 6.94
CA LEU A 118 2.85 0.58 7.41
C LEU A 118 2.31 -0.46 6.43
N ARG A 119 1.11 -0.24 5.90
CA ARG A 119 0.49 -1.13 4.92
C ARG A 119 1.34 -1.28 3.67
N LEU A 120 1.86 -0.18 3.13
CA LEU A 120 2.77 -0.20 1.98
C LEU A 120 4.08 -0.92 2.30
N GLN A 121 4.63 -0.73 3.51
CA GLN A 121 5.81 -1.49 3.95
C GLN A 121 5.55 -3.00 3.98
N LEU A 122 4.41 -3.41 4.52
CA LEU A 122 4.04 -4.82 4.70
C LEU A 122 3.63 -5.50 3.39
N GLN A 123 2.93 -4.79 2.50
CA GLN A 123 2.62 -5.28 1.15
C GLN A 123 3.87 -5.58 0.33
N ASN A 124 4.88 -4.72 0.42
CA ASN A 124 6.16 -4.95 -0.26
C ASN A 124 6.87 -6.19 0.31
N LYS A 125 6.97 -6.29 1.64
CA LYS A 125 7.50 -7.46 2.31
C LYS A 125 6.94 -7.57 3.75
N PRO A 126 6.57 -8.77 4.22
CA PRO A 126 6.27 -8.99 5.62
C PRO A 126 7.49 -8.70 6.51
N GLN A 127 7.30 -7.95 7.59
CA GLN A 127 8.39 -7.45 8.43
C GLN A 127 8.15 -7.69 9.91
N THR A 128 9.22 -7.88 10.68
CA THR A 128 9.12 -7.95 12.14
C THR A 128 9.01 -6.54 12.74
N PHE A 129 8.61 -6.46 14.01
CA PHE A 129 8.63 -5.21 14.75
C PHE A 129 10.03 -4.57 14.77
N GLN A 130 11.09 -5.36 14.99
CA GLN A 130 12.46 -4.84 15.04
C GLN A 130 12.93 -4.29 13.68
N GLU A 131 12.43 -4.84 12.57
CA GLU A 131 12.73 -4.33 11.23
C GLU A 131 11.98 -3.01 10.94
N LEU A 132 10.71 -2.90 11.39
CA LEU A 132 9.88 -1.72 11.17
C LEU A 132 10.23 -0.53 12.07
N GLN A 133 10.60 -0.79 13.33
CA GLN A 133 10.87 0.25 14.32
C GLN A 133 11.89 1.32 13.88
N PRO A 134 13.08 0.98 13.36
CA PRO A 134 14.04 2.00 12.89
C PRO A 134 13.54 2.78 11.67
N GLN A 135 12.64 2.20 10.86
CA GLN A 135 12.03 2.86 9.70
C GLN A 135 10.90 3.82 10.12
N PHE A 136 10.16 3.48 11.19
CA PHE A 136 9.04 4.27 11.70
C PHE A 136 9.49 5.44 12.59
N MET A 137 10.62 5.31 13.29
CA MET A 137 11.07 6.33 14.25
C MET A 137 11.33 7.73 13.67
N PRO A 138 11.89 7.89 12.45
CA PRO A 138 12.01 9.21 11.81
C PRO A 138 10.65 9.86 11.50
N ILE A 139 9.65 9.02 11.26
CA ILE A 139 8.29 9.41 10.89
C ILE A 139 7.55 9.91 12.14
N SER A 140 7.57 9.12 13.22
CA SER A 140 6.94 9.50 14.49
C SER A 140 7.50 10.81 15.06
N ARG A 141 8.81 11.08 14.86
CA ARG A 141 9.43 12.35 15.29
C ARG A 141 8.97 13.58 14.50
N SER A 142 8.57 13.42 13.24
CA SER A 142 8.02 14.51 12.44
C SER A 142 6.61 14.89 12.92
N TRP A 143 5.91 13.93 13.51
CA TRP A 143 4.56 14.08 14.04
C TRP A 143 4.51 14.52 15.52
N ALA A 144 5.45 14.06 16.36
CA ALA A 144 5.49 14.29 17.81
C ALA A 144 5.55 15.76 18.29
N LYS A 145 5.50 16.75 17.39
CA LYS A 145 5.40 18.18 17.75
C LYS A 145 3.97 18.62 18.07
N HIS A 146 2.93 17.90 17.64
CA HIS A 146 1.56 18.41 17.68
C HIS A 146 0.46 17.44 18.18
N GLU A 147 0.75 16.16 18.48
CA GLU A 147 -0.25 15.18 18.95
C GLU A 147 0.32 14.12 19.92
N LYS A 148 -0.56 13.24 20.44
CA LYS A 148 -0.24 12.08 21.30
C LYS A 148 0.80 11.19 20.61
N GLU A 149 1.79 10.71 21.36
CA GLU A 149 2.74 9.72 20.87
C GLU A 149 1.97 8.49 20.39
N ILE A 150 2.02 8.17 19.09
CA ILE A 150 1.60 6.84 18.67
C ILE A 150 2.72 5.85 18.92
N GLU A 151 2.33 4.68 19.36
CA GLU A 151 3.20 3.53 19.41
C GLU A 151 3.03 2.69 18.15
N LEU A 152 4.15 2.39 17.47
CA LEU A 152 4.18 1.47 16.32
C LEU A 152 3.51 0.13 16.65
N LYS A 153 3.62 -0.32 17.90
CA LYS A 153 3.06 -1.58 18.36
C LYS A 153 1.54 -1.56 18.33
N GLU A 154 0.91 -0.50 18.87
CA GLU A 154 -0.55 -0.31 18.84
C GLU A 154 -1.05 -0.28 17.40
N LEU A 155 -0.41 0.50 16.52
CA LEU A 155 -0.78 0.53 15.10
C LEU A 155 -0.74 -0.84 14.43
N LEU A 156 0.29 -1.64 14.74
CA LEU A 156 0.45 -2.98 14.19
C LEU A 156 -0.63 -3.93 14.71
N GLU A 157 -0.85 -3.95 16.03
CA GLU A 157 -1.82 -4.81 16.70
C GLU A 157 -3.26 -4.51 16.28
N ASP A 158 -3.61 -3.24 16.07
CA ASP A 158 -4.97 -2.83 15.73
C ASP A 158 -5.30 -3.01 14.24
N ASN A 159 -4.31 -2.99 13.34
CA ASN A 159 -4.55 -2.86 11.90
C ASN A 159 -3.97 -3.99 11.02
N PHE A 160 -3.11 -4.86 11.56
CA PHE A 160 -2.37 -5.84 10.77
C PHE A 160 -2.33 -7.21 11.45
N ILE A 161 -1.91 -8.23 10.70
CA ILE A 161 -1.89 -9.61 11.19
C ILE A 161 -0.44 -10.01 11.49
N LYS A 162 -0.19 -10.58 12.68
CA LYS A 162 1.10 -11.16 13.07
C LYS A 162 1.04 -12.68 12.95
N TYR A 163 2.01 -13.28 12.26
CA TYR A 163 2.15 -14.73 12.28
C TYR A 163 2.83 -15.19 13.57
N ASP A 164 2.15 -16.01 14.36
CA ASP A 164 2.62 -16.52 15.66
C ASP A 164 3.55 -17.75 15.55
N GLY A 165 3.66 -18.34 14.35
CA GLY A 165 4.43 -19.55 14.10
C GLY A 165 3.61 -20.83 14.11
N GLU A 166 2.32 -20.75 14.39
CA GLU A 166 1.40 -21.88 14.45
C GLU A 166 0.62 -22.05 13.14
N GLY A 167 0.29 -23.30 12.82
CA GLY A 167 -0.44 -23.61 11.58
C GLY A 167 0.38 -23.42 10.28
N PRO A 168 -0.30 -23.31 9.13
CA PRO A 168 0.31 -23.05 7.83
C PRO A 168 0.86 -21.62 7.73
N VAL A 169 1.96 -21.44 7.00
CA VAL A 169 2.54 -20.11 6.75
C VAL A 169 1.61 -19.29 5.85
N PRO A 170 1.19 -18.06 6.23
CA PRO A 170 0.32 -17.24 5.40
C PRO A 170 0.85 -17.03 3.98
N ALA A 171 -0.05 -17.02 2.99
CA ALA A 171 0.32 -16.99 1.57
C ALA A 171 1.23 -15.80 1.19
N GLN A 172 1.02 -14.62 1.77
CA GLN A 172 1.88 -13.45 1.56
C GLN A 172 3.31 -13.68 2.07
N ILE A 173 3.45 -14.25 3.27
CA ILE A 173 4.76 -14.60 3.84
C ILE A 173 5.41 -15.70 3.00
N TRP A 174 4.65 -16.70 2.57
CA TRP A 174 5.15 -17.75 1.70
C TRP A 174 5.69 -17.22 0.37
N SER A 175 4.94 -16.33 -0.29
CA SER A 175 5.38 -15.69 -1.54
C SER A 175 6.68 -14.91 -1.36
N TRP A 176 6.83 -14.22 -0.23
CA TRP A 176 8.06 -13.52 0.13
C TRP A 176 9.24 -14.49 0.34
N LEU A 177 9.03 -15.60 1.06
CA LEU A 177 10.05 -16.65 1.26
C LEU A 177 10.56 -17.22 -0.06
N GLN A 178 9.66 -17.46 -1.02
CA GLN A 178 10.01 -17.97 -2.36
C GLN A 178 10.85 -16.98 -3.19
N LYS A 179 10.67 -15.67 -2.97
CA LYS A 179 11.44 -14.61 -3.65
C LYS A 179 12.78 -14.32 -2.98
N SER A 180 12.97 -14.75 -1.73
CA SER A 180 14.20 -14.52 -0.97
C SER A 180 15.35 -15.36 -1.53
N SER A 181 16.47 -14.71 -1.88
CA SER A 181 17.67 -15.39 -2.38
C SER A 181 18.20 -16.44 -1.40
N LYS A 182 18.05 -16.22 -0.09
CA LYS A 182 18.51 -17.15 0.95
C LYS A 182 17.55 -18.30 1.23
N LEU A 183 16.25 -18.08 1.05
CA LEU A 183 15.20 -19.00 1.53
C LEU A 183 14.51 -19.77 0.39
N ARG A 184 14.57 -19.27 -0.86
CA ARG A 184 13.90 -19.89 -2.02
C ARG A 184 14.21 -21.37 -2.19
N GLU A 185 15.46 -21.79 -1.97
CA GLU A 185 15.87 -23.19 -2.13
C GLU A 185 15.21 -24.10 -1.09
N LYS A 186 14.98 -23.58 0.13
CA LYS A 186 14.24 -24.29 1.17
C LYS A 186 12.74 -24.39 0.87
N THR A 187 12.21 -23.56 -0.02
CA THR A 187 10.77 -23.54 -0.37
C THR A 187 10.39 -24.36 -1.59
N LYS A 188 11.36 -24.84 -2.41
CA LYS A 188 11.09 -25.44 -3.73
C LYS A 188 10.15 -26.63 -3.71
N ASP A 189 10.34 -27.54 -2.76
CA ASP A 189 9.58 -28.79 -2.67
C ASP A 189 8.58 -28.77 -1.49
N ARG A 190 8.15 -27.57 -1.09
CA ARG A 190 7.32 -27.35 0.10
C ARG A 190 6.15 -26.45 -0.21
N THR A 191 5.19 -26.50 0.68
CA THR A 191 3.96 -25.71 0.64
C THR A 191 3.84 -24.94 1.96
N PRO A 192 2.99 -23.91 2.02
CA PRO A 192 2.60 -23.26 3.29
C PRO A 192 2.31 -24.24 4.44
N GLU A 193 1.65 -25.36 4.14
CA GLU A 193 1.24 -26.39 5.09
C GLU A 193 2.40 -27.30 5.51
N THR A 194 3.36 -27.53 4.62
CA THR A 194 4.51 -28.43 4.84
C THR A 194 5.80 -27.69 5.16
N ALA A 195 5.71 -26.39 5.52
CA ALA A 195 6.85 -25.59 5.94
C ALA A 195 7.54 -26.20 7.17
N ASP A 196 8.86 -26.39 7.08
CA ASP A 196 9.66 -26.92 8.18
C ASP A 196 9.84 -25.90 9.31
N ILE A 197 10.42 -26.37 10.44
CA ILE A 197 10.65 -25.53 11.62
C ILE A 197 11.54 -24.31 11.28
N SER A 198 12.51 -24.47 10.37
CA SER A 198 13.38 -23.36 9.95
C SER A 198 12.60 -22.28 9.20
N LEU A 199 11.73 -22.67 8.26
CA LEU A 199 10.91 -21.73 7.50
C LEU A 199 9.86 -21.06 8.38
N LYS A 200 9.23 -21.80 9.30
CA LYS A 200 8.29 -21.22 10.27
C LYS A 200 8.99 -20.25 11.21
N ALA A 201 10.23 -20.52 11.62
CA ALA A 201 11.01 -19.59 12.43
C ALA A 201 11.34 -18.28 11.68
N GLU A 202 11.66 -18.35 10.38
CA GLU A 202 11.89 -17.17 9.54
C GLU A 202 10.62 -16.35 9.27
N ALA A 203 9.46 -17.02 9.25
CA ALA A 203 8.15 -16.41 9.09
C ALA A 203 7.59 -15.82 10.39
N LYS A 204 7.96 -16.39 11.55
CA LYS A 204 7.41 -16.04 12.85
C LYS A 204 7.65 -14.58 13.19
N GLU A 205 6.69 -13.98 13.86
CA GLU A 205 6.67 -12.58 14.28
C GLU A 205 6.66 -11.53 13.18
N ARG A 206 6.51 -11.96 11.92
CA ARG A 206 6.33 -11.04 10.81
C ARG A 206 4.88 -10.60 10.72
N TRP A 207 4.70 -9.30 10.56
CA TRP A 207 3.44 -8.66 10.27
C TRP A 207 3.16 -8.72 8.76
N TYR A 208 1.88 -8.83 8.39
CA TYR A 208 1.41 -8.89 7.00
C TYR A 208 -0.01 -8.31 6.88
N VAL A 209 -0.54 -8.22 5.66
CA VAL A 209 -1.81 -7.54 5.32
C VAL A 209 -2.86 -8.54 4.85
#